data_AF-A0A392MEF2-F1
#
_entry.id   AF-A0A392MEF2-F1
#
_cell.length_a   1.000
_cell.length_b   1.000
_cell.length_c   1.000
_cell.angle_alpha   90.00
_cell.angle_beta   90.00
_cell.angle_gamma   90.00
#
_symmetry.space_group_name_H-M   'P 1'
#
loop_
_entity.id
_entity.type
_entity.pdbx_description
1 polymer ?
#
loop_
_entity_poly.entity_id
_entity_poly.type
_entity_poly.pdbx_seq_one_letter_code
_entity_poly.pdbx_strand_id
1 'polypeptide(L)'
;MEEEFTLLRNAFTKALIEDEQIAFLTKQWYISVLARIRINAFRIELAGGGSYEDLLSSAFASVEAEAAVGNAVYILPSFYNHDCVFQLEHIL
;
A
#
# COMPACT_ATOMS: atom_id res chain seq x y z
N MET A 1 -2.82 -13.51 12.18
CA MET A 1 -1.41 -13.16 11.86
C MET A 1 -0.50 -14.40 11.78
N GLU A 2 -0.61 -15.36 12.70
CA GLU A 2 0.21 -16.59 12.67
C GLU A 2 -0.18 -17.54 11.54
N GLU A 3 -1.48 -17.63 11.29
CA GLU A 3 -2.04 -18.48 10.23
C GLU A 3 -1.56 -18.01 8.85
N GLU A 4 -1.58 -16.70 8.61
CA GLU A 4 -1.15 -16.08 7.35
C GLU A 4 0.36 -16.21 7.14
N PHE A 5 1.15 -16.09 8.21
CA PHE A 5 2.59 -16.39 8.15
C PHE A 5 2.85 -17.85 7.76
N THR A 6 2.10 -18.77 8.38
CA THR A 6 2.19 -20.21 8.08
C THR A 6 1.77 -20.50 6.64
N LEU A 7 0.71 -19.86 6.14
CA LEU A 7 0.27 -19.96 4.76
C LEU A 7 1.36 -19.48 3.78
N LEU A 8 2.02 -18.37 4.06
CA LEU A 8 3.12 -17.85 3.25
C LEU A 8 4.31 -18.82 3.22
N ARG A 9 4.72 -19.36 4.38
CA ARG A 9 5.78 -20.38 4.43
C ARG A 9 5.40 -21.61 3.62
N ASN A 10 4.18 -22.10 3.78
CA ASN A 10 3.67 -23.25 3.03
C ASN A 10 3.64 -23.00 1.52
N ALA A 11 3.33 -21.77 1.09
CA ALA A 11 3.37 -21.39 -0.33
C ALA A 11 4.78 -21.48 -0.90
N PHE A 12 5.80 -21.02 -0.17
CA PHE A 12 7.20 -21.14 -0.58
C PHE A 12 7.69 -22.59 -0.61
N THR A 13 7.34 -23.40 0.39
CA THR A 13 7.64 -24.84 0.40
C THR A 13 6.99 -25.55 -0.80
N LYS A 14 5.73 -25.23 -1.13
CA LYS A 14 5.05 -25.77 -2.32
C LYS A 14 5.68 -25.33 -3.64
N ALA A 15 6.33 -24.17 -3.66
CA ALA A 15 7.10 -23.67 -4.80
C ALA A 15 8.51 -24.27 -4.89
N LEU A 16 8.83 -25.28 -4.06
CA LEU A 16 10.14 -25.95 -3.99
C LEU A 16 11.28 -24.99 -3.65
N ILE A 17 10.99 -23.91 -2.92
CA ILE A 17 12.02 -23.00 -2.39
C ILE A 17 12.60 -23.63 -1.13
N GLU A 18 13.93 -23.77 -1.09
CA GLU A 18 14.63 -24.43 0.01
C GLU A 18 14.56 -23.58 1.29
N ASP A 19 14.55 -24.24 2.45
CA ASP A 19 14.46 -23.56 3.75
C ASP A 19 15.62 -22.56 3.98
N GLU A 20 16.80 -22.85 3.44
CA GLU A 20 17.96 -21.95 3.48
C GLU A 20 17.70 -20.63 2.72
N GLN A 21 16.99 -20.71 1.59
CA GLN A 21 16.62 -19.54 0.77
C GLN A 21 15.55 -18.67 1.45
N ILE A 22 14.69 -19.26 2.30
CA ILE A 22 13.68 -18.55 3.10
C ILE A 22 14.06 -18.41 4.57
N ALA A 23 15.34 -18.55 4.92
CA ALA A 23 15.82 -18.36 6.29
C ALA A 23 15.53 -16.95 6.82
N PHE A 24 15.49 -15.95 5.93
CA PHE A 24 15.12 -14.57 6.27
C PHE A 24 13.65 -14.42 6.72
N LEU A 25 12.77 -15.34 6.31
CA LEU A 25 11.33 -15.30 6.54
C LEU A 25 11.00 -15.73 7.98
N THR A 26 11.47 -14.93 8.93
CA THR A 26 11.10 -15.04 10.33
C THR A 26 9.75 -14.36 10.56
N LYS A 27 9.07 -14.73 11.64
CA LYS A 27 7.83 -14.06 12.06
C LYS A 27 8.04 -12.56 12.28
N GLN A 28 9.18 -12.17 12.87
CA GLN A 28 9.53 -10.76 13.08
C GLN A 28 9.72 -10.02 11.75
N TRP A 29 10.36 -10.65 10.77
CA TRP A 29 10.49 -10.08 9.43
C TRP A 29 9.12 -9.86 8.78
N TYR A 30 8.24 -10.87 8.83
CA TYR A 30 6.89 -10.79 8.27
C TYR A 30 6.07 -9.66 8.88
N ILE A 31 6.05 -9.58 10.22
CA ILE A 31 5.37 -8.49 10.95
C ILE A 31 5.93 -7.13 10.56
N SER A 32 7.26 -7.00 10.48
CA SER A 32 7.92 -5.76 10.10
C SER A 32 7.56 -5.32 8.67
N VAL A 33 7.47 -6.26 7.72
CA VAL A 33 7.03 -5.96 6.34
C VAL A 33 5.58 -5.48 6.33
N LEU A 34 4.66 -6.20 6.99
CA LEU A 34 3.25 -5.80 7.03
C LEU A 34 3.05 -4.44 7.70
N ALA A 35 3.77 -4.16 8.78
CA ALA A 35 3.74 -2.86 9.45
C ALA A 35 4.18 -1.73 8.50
N ARG A 36 5.26 -1.95 7.74
CA ARG A 36 5.75 -0.98 6.76
C ARG A 36 4.76 -0.77 5.62
N ILE A 37 4.17 -1.83 5.07
CA ILE A 37 3.12 -1.70 4.05
C ILE A 37 1.96 -0.88 4.60
N ARG A 38 1.48 -1.18 5.81
CA ARG A 38 0.33 -0.50 6.40
C ARG A 38 0.57 0.97 6.70
N ILE A 39 1.78 1.35 7.11
CA ILE A 39 2.15 2.75 7.38
C ILE A 39 2.36 3.54 6.09
N ASN A 40 2.75 2.87 4.99
CA ASN A 40 3.18 3.53 3.75
C ASN A 40 2.29 3.25 2.54
N ALA A 41 1.11 2.65 2.75
CA ALA A 41 0.18 2.33 1.66
C ALA A 41 -0.54 3.59 1.20
N PHE A 42 -0.54 3.79 -0.12
CA PHE A 42 -1.32 4.81 -0.81
C PHE A 42 -2.48 4.13 -1.52
N ARG A 43 -3.67 4.68 -1.33
CA ARG A 43 -4.85 4.34 -2.13
C ARG A 43 -4.71 4.98 -3.50
N ILE A 44 -4.84 4.20 -4.56
CA ILE A 44 -4.84 4.69 -5.94
C ILE A 44 -6.28 4.93 -6.34
N GLU A 45 -6.55 6.13 -6.84
CA GLU A 45 -7.88 6.53 -7.31
C GLU A 45 -7.83 6.89 -8.78
N LEU A 46 -8.90 6.55 -9.50
CA LEU A 46 -9.05 6.98 -10.88
C LEU A 46 -9.58 8.41 -10.89
N ALA A 47 -8.84 9.33 -11.50
CA ALA A 47 -9.32 10.69 -11.71
C ALA A 47 -10.54 10.67 -12.64
N GLY A 48 -11.63 11.33 -12.24
CA GLY A 48 -12.74 11.64 -13.13
C GLY A 48 -12.29 12.47 -14.33
N GLY A 49 -13.10 12.50 -15.39
CA GLY A 49 -12.82 13.24 -16.62
C GLY A 49 -12.49 14.71 -16.38
N GLY A 50 -11.95 15.40 -17.39
CA GLY A 50 -11.41 16.77 -17.27
C GLY A 50 -12.42 17.91 -17.06
N SER A 51 -13.67 17.63 -16.68
CA SER A 51 -14.68 18.68 -16.38
C SER A 51 -14.76 19.01 -14.88
N TYR A 52 -15.36 20.16 -14.53
CA TYR A 52 -15.45 20.61 -13.14
C TYR A 52 -16.44 19.76 -12.32
N GLU A 53 -17.55 19.35 -12.94
CA GLU A 53 -18.53 18.42 -12.37
C GLU A 53 -17.90 17.04 -12.07
N ASP A 54 -16.94 16.61 -12.90
CA ASP A 54 -16.18 15.38 -12.69
C ASP A 54 -15.25 15.48 -11.47
N LEU A 55 -14.70 16.66 -11.15
CA LEU A 55 -13.82 16.85 -9.99
C LEU A 55 -14.59 16.76 -8.66
N LEU A 56 -15.75 17.41 -8.56
CA LEU A 56 -16.60 17.31 -7.37
C LEU A 56 -17.08 15.87 -7.16
N SER A 57 -17.52 15.21 -8.24
CA SER A 57 -17.94 13.80 -8.20
C SER A 57 -16.79 12.89 -7.78
N SER A 58 -15.57 13.13 -8.28
CA SER A 58 -14.36 12.40 -7.89
C SER A 58 -14.00 12.63 -6.43
N ALA A 59 -14.16 13.85 -5.91
CA ALA A 59 -13.89 14.15 -4.50
C ALA A 59 -14.87 13.43 -3.57
N PHE A 60 -16.17 13.40 -3.91
CA PHE A 60 -17.15 12.61 -3.16
C PHE A 60 -16.82 11.12 -3.20
N ALA A 61 -16.55 10.56 -4.38
CA ALA A 61 -16.17 9.16 -4.54
C ALA A 61 -14.84 8.81 -3.83
N SER A 62 -13.91 9.76 -3.73
CA SER A 62 -12.67 9.60 -2.95
C SER A 62 -12.97 9.48 -1.45
N VAL A 63 -13.79 10.38 -0.90
CA VAL A 63 -14.16 10.34 0.52
C VAL A 63 -14.87 9.03 0.87
N GLU A 64 -15.79 8.59 0.03
CA GLU A 64 -16.53 7.32 0.20
C GLU A 64 -15.72 6.08 -0.18
N ALA A 65 -14.47 6.24 -0.62
CA ALA A 65 -13.59 5.18 -1.12
C ALA A 65 -14.08 4.45 -2.38
N GLU A 66 -15.12 4.95 -3.03
CA GLU A 66 -15.69 4.42 -4.28
C GLU A 66 -14.79 4.67 -5.51
N ALA A 67 -13.92 5.68 -5.46
CA ALA A 67 -12.96 5.97 -6.54
C ALA A 67 -11.72 5.05 -6.52
N ALA A 68 -11.58 4.19 -5.51
CA ALA A 68 -10.38 3.39 -5.29
C ALA A 68 -10.26 2.25 -6.30
N VAL A 69 -9.16 2.23 -7.06
CA VAL A 69 -8.85 1.18 -8.03
C VAL A 69 -7.74 0.23 -7.55
N GLY A 70 -7.06 0.55 -6.45
CA GLY A 70 -6.03 -0.31 -5.88
C GLY A 70 -5.21 0.34 -4.77
N ASN A 71 -4.14 -0.35 -4.37
CA ASN A 71 -3.18 0.14 -3.38
C ASN A 71 -1.75 -0.06 -3.89
N ALA A 72 -0.86 0.88 -3.58
CA ALA A 72 0.56 0.76 -3.84
C ALA A 72 1.40 1.37 -2.72
N VAL A 73 2.67 0.99 -2.66
CA VAL A 73 3.67 1.66 -1.83
C VAL A 73 4.59 2.44 -2.76
N TYR A 74 4.59 3.76 -2.64
CA TYR A 74 5.49 4.63 -3.41
C TYR A 74 6.65 5.08 -2.52
N ILE A 75 7.84 4.52 -2.75
CA ILE A 75 9.01 4.70 -1.86
C ILE A 75 9.34 6.17 -1.62
N LEU A 76 9.37 7.02 -2.66
CA LEU A 76 9.70 8.44 -2.50
C LEU A 76 8.59 9.23 -1.77
N PRO A 77 7.30 9.12 -2.14
CA PRO A 77 6.20 9.71 -1.38
C PRO A 77 6.13 9.28 0.09
N SER A 78 6.55 8.05 0.43
CA SER A 78 6.58 7.55 1.81
C SER A 78 7.52 8.32 2.75
N PHE A 79 8.41 9.17 2.23
CA PHE A 79 9.26 10.02 3.07
C PHE A 79 8.56 11.29 3.57
N TYR A 80 7.39 11.65 3.01
CA TYR A 80 6.64 12.81 3.47
C TYR A 80 5.82 12.44 4.71
N ASN A 81 6.00 13.23 5.76
CA ASN A 81 5.19 13.12 6.96
C ASN A 81 3.82 13.78 6.74
N HIS A 82 2.85 13.35 7.55
CA HIS A 82 1.54 13.98 7.57
C HIS A 82 1.64 15.40 8.15
N ASP A 83 1.12 16.37 7.40
CA ASP A 83 0.81 17.72 7.86
C ASP A 83 -0.63 18.04 7.44
N CYS A 84 -1.43 18.56 8.37
CA CYS A 84 -2.81 18.95 8.13
C CYS A 84 -2.92 20.14 7.17
N VAL A 85 -1.87 20.98 7.07
CA VAL A 85 -1.78 22.10 6.12
C VAL A 85 -0.80 21.71 5.03
N PHE A 86 -1.21 20.75 4.21
CA PHE A 86 -0.38 20.16 3.17
C PHE A 86 0.03 21.22 2.12
N GLN A 87 1.31 21.56 2.05
CA GLN A 87 1.89 22.43 1.02
C GLN A 87 2.81 21.61 0.11
N LEU A 88 2.30 21.20 -1.05
CA LEU A 88 3.03 20.38 -2.03
C LEU A 88 3.29 21.15 -3.33
N GLU A 89 3.57 22.45 -3.23
CA GLU A 89 3.74 23.36 -4.39
C GLU A 89 5.10 23.22 -5.12
N HIS A 90 5.97 22.26 -4.77
CA HIS A 90 7.35 22.23 -5.31
C HIS A 90 7.87 20.86 -5.80
N ILE A 91 7.03 19.89 -6.15
CA ILE A 91 7.49 18.55 -6.58
C ILE A 91 7.20 18.21 -8.06
N LEU A 92 6.68 19.14 -8.86
CA LEU A 92 6.64 19.02 -10.33
C LEU A 92 7.00 20.33 -11.02
#